data_AF-A0AAE4AP11-F1
#
_entry.id   AF-A0AAE4AP11-F1
#
_cell.length_a   1.000
_cell.length_b   1.000
_cell.length_c   1.000
_cell.angle_alpha   90.00
_cell.angle_beta   90.00
_cell.angle_gamma   90.00
#
_symmetry.space_group_name_H-M   'P 1'
#
loop_
_entity.id
_entity.type
_entity.pdbx_description
1 polymer ?
#
loop_
_entity_poly.entity_id
_entity_poly.type
_entity_poly.pdbx_seq_one_letter_code
_entity_poly.pdbx_strand_id
1 'polypeptide(L)'
;MKSLLLVSMAVMMATGARAAEKVIASAFGFNAENATACLQEAIASGAKTVVVDNTGHDWIVSPIALRSDLELVFADGVVVRALPGAFHALNDALFAAQNCQDVTLRGEGLARLVMNKQDYQDAAVYKRSEWRHLINIRGCENVRIEHLTLESSGGDGIYIGSTRDMPGCKNVLINAITARDQHRQGISVISAEKLRISNSSFNGTKGTAPAAGIDFEPNHAREWLDDCVVENCEFNDNAGAGMTLYLNKLTAESRPISVLFKNCRMAGNSRNFSIGAADVSPVKGSLRLENCHLSGARHAEMVIANQQEGGLDFSIADCVLDCRSSNSRGLTISSRSLTDVSGIRFANLSILPGEQPPLSFQSGTGSGIKDLQGTISIAGQPFDLAAFVAANKPDEDLKQFSGAPLDLKKLRPIGNSARNALPHCRFRHRIKFLQYIEGGRDLPLVFTASQVNNAPLNIKLAVRDSNDTIIDDVVITTSPFTYVAEAAANDVWSFEFDTGTNTISIDYAAPGQAICTDSPVGIFRSADHSFFFMVPAGVKDIAIKIAPDPNEPVSAALIDPAGKTVHAIADATNAFILKHHREDAAKDEIWSLAFPSALEDYSFRLGAPLPPLVATAPENLLIVNP
;
A
#
# COMPACT_ATOMS: atom_id res chain seq x y z
N MET A 1 6.34 52.95 -60.89
CA MET A 1 5.92 51.76 -60.12
C MET A 1 7.17 50.98 -59.80
N LYS A 2 7.69 51.14 -58.57
CA LYS A 2 7.67 50.14 -57.47
C LYS A 2 8.72 49.04 -57.70
N SER A 3 9.67 48.70 -56.83
CA SER A 3 10.17 49.15 -55.52
C SER A 3 11.31 48.16 -55.19
N LEU A 4 12.56 48.60 -55.06
CA LEU A 4 13.37 48.59 -53.83
C LEU A 4 13.06 47.46 -52.83
N LEU A 5 14.05 46.60 -52.52
CA LEU A 5 14.26 46.08 -51.16
C LEU A 5 15.70 45.58 -50.99
N LEU A 6 16.51 46.41 -50.31
CA LEU A 6 17.71 45.99 -49.60
C LEU A 6 17.29 45.07 -48.45
N VAL A 7 18.00 43.95 -48.26
CA VAL A 7 17.96 43.20 -46.99
C VAL A 7 19.23 43.54 -46.23
N SER A 8 19.08 44.33 -45.17
CA SER A 8 20.12 44.63 -44.19
C SER A 8 20.27 43.44 -43.23
N MET A 9 21.46 42.85 -43.22
CA MET A 9 21.87 41.84 -42.24
C MET A 9 22.33 42.57 -40.96
N ALA A 10 21.41 42.77 -40.02
CA ALA A 10 21.72 43.31 -38.70
C ALA A 10 22.25 42.17 -37.82
N VAL A 11 23.55 42.19 -37.53
CA VAL A 11 24.17 41.38 -36.48
C VAL A 11 23.74 41.97 -35.14
N MET A 12 22.79 41.33 -34.46
CA MET A 12 22.55 41.56 -33.03
C MET A 12 23.74 40.99 -32.27
N MET A 13 24.65 41.87 -31.83
CA MET A 13 25.54 41.53 -30.72
C MET A 13 24.67 41.49 -29.45
N ALA A 14 24.32 40.27 -29.02
CA ALA A 14 23.87 40.05 -27.66
C ALA A 14 25.04 40.34 -26.72
N THR A 15 25.07 41.56 -26.17
CA THR A 15 25.90 41.86 -25.00
C THR A 15 25.39 41.00 -23.87
N GLY A 16 26.06 39.87 -23.62
CA GLY A 16 25.84 39.06 -22.41
C GLY A 16 26.22 39.90 -21.20
N ALA A 17 25.26 40.64 -20.65
CA ALA A 17 25.39 41.18 -19.31
C ALA A 17 25.63 39.98 -18.40
N ARG A 18 26.82 39.94 -17.78
CA ARG A 18 27.18 38.88 -16.84
C ARG A 18 26.14 38.91 -15.72
N ALA A 19 25.37 37.84 -15.57
CA ALA A 19 24.38 37.76 -14.50
C ALA A 19 25.07 38.06 -13.16
N ALA A 20 24.42 38.89 -12.33
CA ALA A 20 24.97 39.25 -11.02
C ALA A 20 25.20 37.98 -10.19
N GLU A 21 26.31 37.91 -9.46
CA GLU A 21 26.60 36.72 -8.65
C GLU A 21 25.55 36.52 -7.54
N LYS A 22 25.07 37.63 -6.96
CA LYS A 22 24.08 37.65 -5.88
C LYS A 22 23.08 38.78 -6.09
N VAL A 23 21.79 38.52 -5.85
CA VAL A 23 20.72 39.53 -5.84
C VAL A 23 19.86 39.43 -4.59
N ILE A 24 19.23 40.55 -4.21
CA ILE A 24 18.24 40.62 -3.14
C ILE A 24 16.85 40.61 -3.79
N ALA A 25 16.00 39.68 -3.38
CA ALA A 25 14.71 39.46 -4.03
C ALA A 25 13.80 40.68 -3.91
N SER A 26 13.78 41.38 -2.77
CA SER A 26 12.86 42.51 -2.57
C SER A 26 13.11 43.69 -3.54
N ALA A 27 14.32 43.77 -4.11
CA ALA A 27 14.68 44.77 -5.13
C ALA A 27 13.92 44.58 -6.45
N PHE A 28 13.27 43.44 -6.66
CA PHE A 28 12.41 43.14 -7.83
C PHE A 28 10.95 43.54 -7.59
N GLY A 29 10.69 44.53 -6.72
CA GLY A 29 9.35 45.07 -6.48
C GLY A 29 8.52 44.23 -5.50
N PHE A 30 9.01 44.04 -4.28
CA PHE A 30 8.28 43.34 -3.22
C PHE A 30 6.87 43.91 -2.98
N ASN A 31 5.90 43.01 -2.86
CA ASN A 31 4.54 43.32 -2.45
C ASN A 31 4.12 42.34 -1.34
N ALA A 32 3.80 42.87 -0.16
CA ALA A 32 3.44 42.08 1.02
C ALA A 32 2.13 41.28 0.85
N GLU A 33 1.24 41.67 -0.06
CA GLU A 33 -0.01 40.94 -0.34
C GLU A 33 0.21 39.79 -1.32
N ASN A 34 1.17 39.95 -2.24
CA ASN A 34 1.50 38.95 -3.25
C ASN A 34 2.90 39.22 -3.84
N ALA A 35 3.91 38.53 -3.31
CA ALA A 35 5.31 38.63 -3.73
C ALA A 35 5.69 37.65 -4.85
N THR A 36 4.72 36.95 -5.45
CA THR A 36 4.99 35.88 -6.45
C THR A 36 5.84 36.39 -7.61
N ALA A 37 5.41 37.47 -8.27
CA ALA A 37 6.12 38.01 -9.43
C ALA A 37 7.53 38.48 -9.05
N CYS A 38 7.66 39.19 -7.93
CA CYS A 38 8.93 39.66 -7.39
C CYS A 38 9.93 38.51 -7.16
N LEU A 39 9.52 37.46 -6.45
CA LEU A 39 10.40 36.31 -6.18
C LEU A 39 10.73 35.54 -7.47
N GLN A 40 9.75 35.33 -8.34
CA GLN A 40 9.95 34.61 -9.60
C GLN A 40 10.90 35.37 -10.55
N GLU A 41 10.82 36.70 -10.61
CA GLU A 41 11.73 37.55 -11.37
C GLU A 41 13.14 37.54 -10.79
N ALA A 42 13.28 37.59 -9.46
CA ALA A 42 14.57 37.47 -8.80
C ALA A 42 15.26 36.14 -9.15
N ILE A 43 14.51 35.04 -9.13
CA ILE A 43 14.97 33.71 -9.58
C ILE A 43 15.33 33.72 -11.06
N ALA A 44 14.48 34.30 -11.92
CA ALA A 44 14.68 34.35 -13.37
C ALA A 44 15.81 35.30 -13.81
N SER A 45 16.35 36.15 -12.93
CA SER A 45 17.42 37.10 -13.22
C SER A 45 18.74 36.48 -13.72
N GLY A 46 18.90 35.16 -13.56
CA GLY A 46 20.12 34.43 -13.88
C GLY A 46 21.20 34.51 -12.79
N ALA A 47 20.93 35.21 -11.67
CA ALA A 47 21.88 35.30 -10.58
C ALA A 47 22.14 33.95 -9.92
N LYS A 48 23.39 33.68 -9.53
CA LYS A 48 23.72 32.41 -8.87
C LYS A 48 23.06 32.30 -7.50
N THR A 49 23.12 33.37 -6.71
CA THR A 49 22.50 33.44 -5.38
C THR A 49 21.36 34.46 -5.37
N VAL A 50 20.17 34.04 -4.93
CA VAL A 50 19.02 34.91 -4.68
C VAL A 50 18.74 34.90 -3.18
N VAL A 51 18.77 36.07 -2.54
CA VAL A 51 18.42 36.21 -1.12
C VAL A 51 16.99 36.68 -1.01
N VAL A 52 16.13 35.85 -0.41
CA VAL A 52 14.83 36.27 0.12
C VAL A 52 15.11 36.96 1.44
N ASP A 53 15.14 38.28 1.41
CA ASP A 53 15.47 39.12 2.56
C ASP A 53 14.27 39.32 3.50
N ASN A 54 14.57 39.61 4.75
CA ASN A 54 13.55 39.91 5.75
C ASN A 54 13.05 41.34 5.55
N THR A 55 11.87 41.49 4.96
CA THR A 55 11.21 42.78 4.70
C THR A 55 10.37 43.26 5.88
N GLY A 56 10.31 42.50 6.98
CA GLY A 56 9.37 42.71 8.09
C GLY A 56 7.97 42.15 7.82
N HIS A 57 7.73 41.52 6.66
CA HIS A 57 6.46 40.92 6.27
C HIS A 57 6.67 39.50 5.71
N ASP A 58 5.64 38.65 5.81
CA ASP A 58 5.62 37.35 5.13
C ASP A 58 5.72 37.55 3.61
N TRP A 59 6.47 36.68 2.94
CA TRP A 59 6.50 36.55 1.49
C TRP A 59 5.32 35.70 1.04
N ILE A 60 4.20 36.34 0.72
CA ILE A 60 2.98 35.66 0.26
C ILE A 60 3.10 35.31 -1.22
N VAL A 61 3.12 34.02 -1.58
CA VAL A 61 3.39 33.57 -2.95
C VAL A 61 2.45 32.45 -3.40
N SER A 62 2.11 32.44 -4.69
CA SER A 62 1.58 31.26 -5.38
C SER A 62 2.76 30.34 -5.80
N PRO A 63 2.54 29.23 -6.54
CA PRO A 63 3.62 28.30 -6.90
C PRO A 63 4.86 28.98 -7.51
N ILE A 64 6.05 28.67 -6.99
CA ILE A 64 7.33 29.18 -7.47
C ILE A 64 8.10 28.08 -8.21
N ALA A 65 8.49 28.36 -9.45
CA ALA A 65 9.33 27.48 -10.25
C ALA A 65 10.81 27.79 -10.01
N LEU A 66 11.58 26.77 -9.65
CA LEU A 66 13.03 26.82 -9.54
C LEU A 66 13.69 26.51 -10.90
N ARG A 67 14.98 26.82 -11.01
CA ARG A 67 15.82 26.52 -12.18
C ARG A 67 17.17 25.98 -11.75
N SER A 68 17.93 25.45 -12.70
CA SER A 68 19.33 25.08 -12.48
C SER A 68 20.20 26.28 -12.09
N ASP A 69 21.35 25.99 -11.47
CA ASP A 69 22.38 26.96 -11.08
C ASP A 69 21.83 28.05 -10.13
N LEU A 70 21.16 27.62 -9.06
CA LEU A 70 20.45 28.49 -8.14
C LEU A 70 20.73 28.14 -6.68
N GLU A 71 21.23 29.10 -5.92
CA GLU A 71 21.17 29.11 -4.46
C GLU A 71 20.10 30.13 -4.01
N LEU A 72 18.99 29.64 -3.47
CA LEU A 72 17.95 30.46 -2.86
C LEU A 72 18.16 30.46 -1.34
N VAL A 73 18.52 31.62 -0.80
CA VAL A 73 18.81 31.84 0.62
C VAL A 73 17.66 32.57 1.27
N PHE A 74 17.05 31.98 2.30
CA PHE A 74 16.01 32.62 3.10
C PHE A 74 16.64 33.21 4.35
N ALA A 75 16.67 34.54 4.44
CA ALA A 75 17.28 35.23 5.58
C ALA A 75 16.59 34.91 6.91
N ASP A 76 17.27 35.18 8.02
CA ASP A 76 16.72 34.92 9.35
C ASP A 76 15.36 35.61 9.58
N GLY A 77 14.44 34.84 10.16
CA GLY A 77 13.06 35.26 10.43
C GLY A 77 12.14 35.36 9.21
N VAL A 78 12.62 35.06 8.00
CA VAL A 78 11.77 35.06 6.80
C VAL A 78 10.72 33.95 6.88
N VAL A 79 9.48 34.32 6.55
CA VAL A 79 8.40 33.38 6.31
C VAL A 79 7.98 33.51 4.85
N VAL A 80 8.08 32.42 4.09
CA VAL A 80 7.42 32.31 2.78
C VAL A 80 6.14 31.53 2.97
N ARG A 81 5.01 32.13 2.58
CA ARG A 81 3.67 31.58 2.83
C ARG A 81 2.90 31.43 1.54
N ALA A 82 2.16 30.33 1.42
CA ALA A 82 1.19 30.14 0.35
C ALA A 82 0.13 31.26 0.34
N LEU A 83 -0.09 31.85 -0.83
CA LEU A 83 -1.17 32.81 -1.10
C LEU A 83 -2.54 32.18 -0.76
N PRO A 84 -3.34 32.80 0.14
CA PRO A 84 -4.69 32.32 0.45
C PRO A 84 -5.56 32.24 -0.80
N GLY A 85 -6.32 31.14 -0.94
CA GLY A 85 -7.15 30.89 -2.13
C GLY A 85 -6.39 30.50 -3.41
N ALA A 86 -5.08 30.25 -3.35
CA ALA A 86 -4.30 29.71 -4.47
C ALA A 86 -4.08 28.18 -4.35
N PHE A 87 -3.24 27.58 -5.21
CA PHE A 87 -2.91 26.14 -5.19
C PHE A 87 -4.08 25.21 -5.56
N HIS A 88 -4.94 25.61 -6.51
CA HIS A 88 -6.10 24.80 -6.90
C HIS A 88 -5.74 23.55 -7.71
N ALA A 89 -4.61 23.52 -8.42
CA ALA A 89 -4.23 22.34 -9.19
C ALA A 89 -3.83 21.21 -8.22
N LEU A 90 -4.04 19.97 -8.67
CA LEU A 90 -3.86 18.82 -7.79
C LEU A 90 -2.37 18.63 -7.40
N ASN A 91 -1.45 19.02 -8.26
CA ASN A 91 0.00 18.81 -8.10
C ASN A 91 0.78 20.11 -7.83
N ASP A 92 0.10 21.19 -7.43
CA ASP A 92 0.78 22.46 -7.15
C ASP A 92 1.77 22.30 -5.99
N ALA A 93 2.90 22.98 -6.04
CA ALA A 93 3.85 23.02 -4.95
C ALA A 93 4.30 24.44 -4.63
N LEU A 94 4.66 24.72 -3.38
CA LEU A 94 5.19 26.04 -3.01
C LEU A 94 6.49 26.31 -3.79
N PHE A 95 7.39 25.32 -3.83
CA PHE A 95 8.58 25.32 -4.69
C PHE A 95 8.65 24.04 -5.52
N ALA A 96 8.86 24.19 -6.83
CA ALA A 96 8.99 23.07 -7.76
C ALA A 96 10.28 23.17 -8.59
N ALA A 97 11.03 22.07 -8.67
CA ALA A 97 12.14 21.89 -9.60
C ALA A 97 11.93 20.61 -10.41
N GLN A 98 12.02 20.71 -11.73
CA GLN A 98 11.92 19.56 -12.63
C GLN A 98 13.11 19.54 -13.58
N ASN A 99 13.82 18.41 -13.63
CA ASN A 99 15.01 18.22 -14.46
C ASN A 99 16.07 19.33 -14.26
N CYS A 100 16.23 19.82 -13.03
CA CYS A 100 17.19 20.88 -12.69
C CYS A 100 18.50 20.30 -12.13
N GLN A 101 19.57 21.08 -12.23
CA GLN A 101 20.89 20.74 -11.69
C GLN A 101 21.41 21.87 -10.80
N ASP A 102 22.15 21.53 -9.75
CA ASP A 102 22.84 22.50 -8.88
C ASP A 102 21.86 23.51 -8.24
N VAL A 103 20.94 22.97 -7.43
CA VAL A 103 19.88 23.74 -6.76
C VAL A 103 20.06 23.66 -5.24
N THR A 104 20.16 24.80 -4.57
CA THR A 104 20.23 24.91 -3.12
C THR A 104 19.09 25.76 -2.59
N LEU A 105 18.33 25.24 -1.63
CA LEU A 105 17.38 25.98 -0.79
C LEU A 105 17.95 25.99 0.64
N ARG A 106 18.35 27.17 1.13
CA ARG A 106 19.01 27.30 2.43
C ARG A 106 18.33 28.34 3.29
N GLY A 107 17.86 27.94 4.47
CA GLY A 107 17.40 28.87 5.49
C GLY A 107 18.53 29.39 6.37
N GLU A 108 18.35 30.57 6.92
CA GLU A 108 19.15 31.14 7.99
C GLU A 108 18.26 31.30 9.23
N GLY A 109 18.81 30.99 10.41
CA GLY A 109 18.10 31.10 11.69
C GLY A 109 16.71 30.45 11.70
N LEU A 110 15.66 31.27 11.80
CA LEU A 110 14.26 30.86 11.97
C LEU A 110 13.44 30.84 10.66
N ALA A 111 14.09 30.70 9.50
CA ALA A 111 13.41 30.69 8.21
C ALA A 111 12.35 29.57 8.06
N ARG A 112 11.17 29.93 7.55
CA ARG A 112 10.00 29.05 7.46
C ARG A 112 9.35 29.07 6.07
N LEU A 113 8.96 27.90 5.59
CA LEU A 113 8.10 27.73 4.41
C LEU A 113 6.77 27.12 4.86
N VAL A 114 5.67 27.83 4.60
CA VAL A 114 4.36 27.53 5.19
C VAL A 114 3.28 27.49 4.10
N MET A 115 2.44 26.46 4.12
CA MET A 115 1.22 26.45 3.30
C MET A 115 -0.04 26.48 4.18
N ASN A 116 -1.22 26.45 3.55
CA ASN A 116 -2.51 26.62 4.22
C ASN A 116 -3.27 25.28 4.28
N LYS A 117 -2.71 24.26 4.95
CA LYS A 117 -3.28 22.90 5.06
C LYS A 117 -4.80 22.86 5.28
N GLN A 118 -5.31 23.70 6.16
CA GLN A 118 -6.75 23.75 6.49
C GLN A 118 -7.61 24.09 5.27
N ASP A 119 -7.16 25.02 4.42
CA ASP A 119 -7.84 25.39 3.18
C ASP A 119 -8.00 24.16 2.29
N TYR A 120 -6.91 23.41 2.09
CA TYR A 120 -6.89 22.25 1.18
C TYR A 120 -7.71 21.06 1.69
N GLN A 121 -8.07 21.06 2.98
CA GLN A 121 -8.93 20.07 3.61
C GLN A 121 -10.42 20.42 3.48
N ASP A 122 -10.76 21.67 3.13
CA ASP A 122 -12.14 22.07 2.86
C ASP A 122 -12.57 21.60 1.48
N ALA A 123 -13.38 20.53 1.44
CA ALA A 123 -13.92 19.96 0.22
C ALA A 123 -14.90 20.89 -0.52
N ALA A 124 -15.42 21.95 0.12
CA ALA A 124 -16.26 22.96 -0.54
C ALA A 124 -15.41 23.95 -1.36
N VAL A 125 -14.13 24.12 -1.03
CA VAL A 125 -13.24 25.09 -1.66
C VAL A 125 -12.21 24.40 -2.57
N TYR A 126 -11.69 23.24 -2.18
CA TYR A 126 -10.67 22.51 -2.91
C TYR A 126 -11.10 21.11 -3.30
N LYS A 127 -10.76 20.73 -4.54
CA LYS A 127 -10.72 19.32 -4.93
C LYS A 127 -9.72 18.59 -4.04
N ARG A 128 -10.13 17.44 -3.51
CA ARG A 128 -9.25 16.54 -2.76
C ARG A 128 -8.00 16.24 -3.60
N SER A 129 -6.84 16.49 -3.01
CA SER A 129 -5.55 16.11 -3.57
C SER A 129 -4.63 15.73 -2.44
N GLU A 130 -3.74 14.80 -2.71
CA GLU A 130 -2.66 14.42 -1.80
C GLU A 130 -1.28 14.96 -2.27
N TRP A 131 -1.25 15.69 -3.41
CA TRP A 131 -0.02 16.11 -4.10
C TRP A 131 0.28 17.62 -4.05
N ARG A 132 -0.33 18.35 -3.11
CA ARG A 132 -0.03 19.78 -2.89
C ARG A 132 1.19 20.00 -1.99
N HIS A 133 2.37 19.77 -2.54
CA HIS A 133 3.62 19.66 -1.77
C HIS A 133 4.21 21.02 -1.36
N LEU A 134 5.01 21.04 -0.30
CA LEU A 134 5.83 22.22 0.01
C LEU A 134 7.01 22.34 -0.96
N ILE A 135 7.87 21.32 -1.01
CA ILE A 135 9.00 21.26 -1.95
C ILE A 135 8.86 20.01 -2.83
N ASN A 136 8.85 20.20 -4.14
CA ASN A 136 8.71 19.13 -5.13
C ASN A 136 9.92 19.13 -6.08
N ILE A 137 10.80 18.15 -5.95
CA ILE A 137 11.97 17.98 -6.83
C ILE A 137 11.80 16.69 -7.65
N ARG A 138 11.93 16.77 -8.97
CA ARG A 138 11.76 15.61 -9.87
C ARG A 138 12.86 15.54 -10.90
N GLY A 139 13.57 14.40 -10.94
CA GLY A 139 14.63 14.17 -11.91
C GLY A 139 15.79 15.17 -11.80
N CYS A 140 16.04 15.71 -10.61
CA CYS A 140 17.06 16.72 -10.37
C CYS A 140 18.41 16.10 -9.94
N GLU A 141 19.49 16.83 -10.15
CA GLU A 141 20.85 16.44 -9.75
C GLU A 141 21.52 17.53 -8.91
N ASN A 142 22.33 17.14 -7.91
CA ASN A 142 23.03 18.06 -7.02
C ASN A 142 22.08 19.05 -6.31
N VAL A 143 21.18 18.50 -5.50
CA VAL A 143 20.18 19.30 -4.76
C VAL A 143 20.53 19.37 -3.28
N ARG A 144 20.43 20.56 -2.69
CA ARG A 144 20.59 20.78 -1.24
C ARG A 144 19.37 21.49 -0.68
N ILE A 145 18.78 20.97 0.39
CA ILE A 145 17.70 21.61 1.14
C ILE A 145 18.11 21.62 2.60
N GLU A 146 18.37 22.80 3.15
CA GLU A 146 19.09 22.94 4.43
C GLU A 146 18.48 24.00 5.34
N HIS A 147 18.45 23.73 6.65
CA HIS A 147 18.16 24.71 7.70
C HIS A 147 16.79 25.40 7.56
N LEU A 148 15.74 24.64 7.24
CA LEU A 148 14.40 25.17 7.02
C LEU A 148 13.38 24.48 7.93
N THR A 149 12.38 25.26 8.34
CA THR A 149 11.15 24.73 8.92
C THR A 149 10.05 24.69 7.86
N LEU A 150 9.43 23.52 7.67
CA LEU A 150 8.41 23.24 6.65
C LEU A 150 7.08 22.93 7.36
N GLU A 151 6.00 23.62 7.00
CA GLU A 151 4.75 23.58 7.77
C GLU A 151 3.50 23.52 6.90
N SER A 152 2.57 22.65 7.31
CA SER A 152 1.16 22.70 6.89
C SER A 152 0.97 22.63 5.36
N SER A 153 1.69 21.74 4.67
CA SER A 153 1.44 21.43 3.25
C SER A 153 0.04 20.85 3.02
N GLY A 154 -0.42 20.87 1.76
CA GLY A 154 -1.62 20.14 1.33
C GLY A 154 -1.34 18.71 0.87
N GLY A 155 -0.07 18.30 0.85
CA GLY A 155 0.41 16.99 0.45
C GLY A 155 1.62 16.61 1.30
N ASP A 156 2.78 16.46 0.67
CA ASP A 156 4.04 16.13 1.35
C ASP A 156 4.87 17.39 1.67
N GLY A 157 5.62 17.34 2.77
CA GLY A 157 6.60 18.39 3.08
C GLY A 157 7.71 18.47 2.02
N ILE A 158 8.30 17.32 1.67
CA ILE A 158 9.28 17.20 0.59
C ILE A 158 8.90 15.99 -0.28
N TYR A 159 8.91 16.17 -1.61
CA TYR A 159 8.70 15.11 -2.57
C TYR A 159 9.92 14.97 -3.48
N ILE A 160 10.54 13.79 -3.51
CA ILE A 160 11.70 13.45 -4.35
C ILE A 160 11.27 12.41 -5.38
N GLY A 161 11.05 12.87 -6.61
CA GLY A 161 10.42 12.10 -7.67
C GLY A 161 11.26 11.84 -8.91
N SER A 162 10.67 11.08 -9.83
CA SER A 162 11.18 10.85 -11.17
C SER A 162 10.44 11.74 -12.20
N THR A 163 11.02 11.83 -13.39
CA THR A 163 10.35 12.33 -14.60
C THR A 163 10.39 11.24 -15.68
N ARG A 164 9.82 11.52 -16.85
CA ARG A 164 9.95 10.63 -18.01
C ARG A 164 11.42 10.46 -18.40
N ASP A 165 12.18 11.56 -18.39
CA ASP A 165 13.56 11.62 -18.89
C ASP A 165 14.57 11.14 -17.84
N MET A 166 14.32 11.43 -16.56
CA MET A 166 15.19 11.09 -15.45
C MET A 166 14.44 10.19 -14.45
N PRO A 167 14.75 8.89 -14.38
CA PRO A 167 14.02 7.94 -13.54
C PRO A 167 14.25 8.14 -12.04
N GLY A 168 15.07 9.10 -11.60
CA GLY A 168 15.21 9.51 -10.20
C GLY A 168 16.14 10.70 -10.02
N CYS A 169 16.08 11.33 -8.84
CA CYS A 169 17.03 12.36 -8.46
C CYS A 169 18.41 11.77 -8.12
N LYS A 170 19.47 12.58 -8.22
CA LYS A 170 20.85 12.16 -7.92
C LYS A 170 21.56 13.17 -7.03
N ASN A 171 22.34 12.69 -6.07
CA ASN A 171 23.14 13.53 -5.17
C ASN A 171 22.28 14.60 -4.48
N VAL A 172 21.44 14.15 -3.55
CA VAL A 172 20.51 15.02 -2.82
C VAL A 172 20.89 15.05 -1.35
N LEU A 173 21.04 16.25 -0.79
CA LEU A 173 21.23 16.48 0.64
C LEU A 173 20.00 17.19 1.23
N ILE A 174 19.43 16.58 2.26
CA ILE A 174 18.40 17.17 3.12
C ILE A 174 19.00 17.25 4.53
N ASN A 175 19.26 18.44 5.05
CA ASN A 175 19.96 18.59 6.33
C ASN A 175 19.33 19.65 7.23
N ALA A 176 19.23 19.36 8.53
CA ALA A 176 18.67 20.29 9.51
C ALA A 176 17.27 20.80 9.13
N ILE A 177 16.39 19.90 8.70
CA ILE A 177 15.00 20.21 8.36
C ILE A 177 14.09 19.90 9.54
N THR A 178 13.13 20.79 9.79
CA THR A 178 11.99 20.53 10.69
C THR A 178 10.71 20.54 9.87
N ALA A 179 10.20 19.37 9.50
CA ALA A 179 8.92 19.23 8.82
C ALA A 179 7.83 18.85 9.84
N ARG A 180 6.81 19.70 9.97
CA ARG A 180 5.71 19.49 10.92
C ARG A 180 4.33 19.77 10.32
N ASP A 181 3.33 19.08 10.85
CA ASP A 181 1.92 19.25 10.48
C ASP A 181 1.64 19.04 8.97
N GLN A 182 2.34 18.09 8.33
CA GLN A 182 2.10 17.80 6.92
C GLN A 182 0.76 17.06 6.70
N HIS A 183 0.20 17.16 5.50
CA HIS A 183 -1.11 16.56 5.20
C HIS A 183 -1.02 15.07 4.84
N ARG A 184 -0.04 14.66 4.02
CA ARG A 184 0.12 13.29 3.54
C ARG A 184 1.43 12.64 4.02
N GLN A 185 2.59 13.26 3.82
CA GLN A 185 3.88 12.75 4.34
C GLN A 185 4.77 13.88 4.84
N GLY A 186 5.66 13.59 5.79
CA GLY A 186 6.80 14.47 6.09
C GLY A 186 7.72 14.60 4.88
N ILE A 187 8.12 13.46 4.31
CA ILE A 187 8.89 13.34 3.07
C ILE A 187 8.56 12.06 2.32
N SER A 188 8.42 12.16 0.99
CA SER A 188 8.30 11.01 0.07
C SER A 188 9.56 10.89 -0.78
N VAL A 189 10.16 9.69 -0.79
CA VAL A 189 11.30 9.33 -1.63
C VAL A 189 10.84 8.26 -2.63
N ILE A 190 10.51 8.70 -3.84
CA ILE A 190 10.06 7.80 -4.90
C ILE A 190 11.26 7.18 -5.61
N SER A 191 12.26 8.00 -5.94
CA SER A 191 13.44 7.55 -6.67
C SER A 191 14.63 8.47 -6.45
N ALA A 192 15.68 7.95 -5.83
CA ALA A 192 16.89 8.70 -5.51
C ALA A 192 18.16 7.83 -5.53
N GLU A 193 19.24 8.38 -6.07
CA GLU A 193 20.59 7.84 -5.96
C GLU A 193 21.46 8.83 -5.15
N LYS A 194 22.25 8.32 -4.19
CA LYS A 194 23.10 9.16 -3.31
C LYS A 194 22.27 10.21 -2.56
N LEU A 195 21.26 9.73 -1.83
CA LEU A 195 20.45 10.56 -0.96
C LEU A 195 21.05 10.58 0.45
N ARG A 196 21.19 11.77 1.04
CA ARG A 196 21.58 11.98 2.43
C ARG A 196 20.52 12.82 3.12
N ILE A 197 19.90 12.26 4.16
CA ILE A 197 18.99 12.97 5.05
C ILE A 197 19.61 12.95 6.44
N SER A 198 19.91 14.11 7.02
CA SER A 198 20.61 14.19 8.30
C SER A 198 20.04 15.25 9.24
N ASN A 199 20.14 15.01 10.54
CA ASN A 199 19.87 16.00 11.59
C ASN A 199 18.47 16.64 11.47
N SER A 200 17.47 15.87 11.06
CA SER A 200 16.15 16.38 10.66
C SER A 200 15.01 15.71 11.42
N SER A 201 13.87 16.40 11.52
CA SER A 201 12.65 15.88 12.15
C SER A 201 11.46 15.94 11.20
N PHE A 202 10.68 14.87 11.17
CA PHE A 202 9.48 14.71 10.33
C PHE A 202 8.32 14.22 11.19
N ASN A 203 7.65 15.17 11.84
CA ASN A 203 6.77 14.91 12.98
C ASN A 203 5.34 15.40 12.75
N GLY A 204 4.37 14.72 13.36
CA GLY A 204 2.98 15.19 13.44
C GLY A 204 2.23 15.21 12.10
N THR A 205 2.61 14.38 11.13
CA THR A 205 1.89 14.24 9.86
C THR A 205 0.50 13.65 10.11
N LYS A 206 -0.55 14.33 9.62
CA LYS A 206 -1.94 13.89 9.78
C LYS A 206 -2.84 14.47 8.69
N GLY A 207 -3.58 13.61 8.00
CA GLY A 207 -4.52 14.02 6.95
C GLY A 207 -4.87 12.85 6.04
N THR A 208 -4.22 12.76 4.89
CA THR A 208 -4.37 11.65 3.94
C THR A 208 -3.36 10.55 4.25
N ALA A 209 -3.80 9.28 4.26
CA ALA A 209 -2.92 8.13 4.41
C ALA A 209 -1.88 8.09 3.25
N PRO A 210 -0.64 7.64 3.47
CA PRO A 210 -0.16 6.92 4.65
C PRO A 210 0.02 7.76 5.92
N ALA A 211 0.17 9.08 5.83
CA ALA A 211 0.38 9.97 6.98
C ALA A 211 1.65 9.66 7.79
N ALA A 212 2.70 9.21 7.13
CA ALA A 212 4.00 8.86 7.69
C ALA A 212 4.98 10.03 7.80
N GLY A 213 6.02 9.86 8.61
CA GLY A 213 7.14 10.80 8.69
C GLY A 213 8.00 10.75 7.42
N ILE A 214 8.40 9.55 7.01
CA ILE A 214 9.06 9.29 5.72
C ILE A 214 8.49 8.05 5.03
N ASP A 215 8.33 8.14 3.71
CA ASP A 215 7.91 7.03 2.87
C ASP A 215 8.86 6.84 1.68
N PHE A 216 9.49 5.67 1.61
CA PHE A 216 10.18 5.21 0.40
C PHE A 216 9.17 4.43 -0.47
N GLU A 217 8.62 5.10 -1.48
CA GLU A 217 7.46 4.62 -2.26
C GLU A 217 7.76 4.68 -3.77
N PRO A 218 8.61 3.79 -4.32
CA PRO A 218 8.75 3.70 -5.76
C PRO A 218 7.39 3.41 -6.41
N ASN A 219 7.07 4.13 -7.48
CA ASN A 219 5.85 3.96 -8.27
C ASN A 219 6.04 2.94 -9.40
N HIS A 220 7.27 2.74 -9.85
CA HIS A 220 7.59 1.89 -11.00
C HIS A 220 8.87 1.08 -10.81
N ALA A 221 8.94 -0.11 -11.42
CA ALA A 221 10.10 -1.02 -11.33
C ALA A 221 11.42 -0.44 -11.87
N ARG A 222 11.37 0.63 -12.68
CA ARG A 222 12.56 1.31 -13.24
C ARG A 222 13.19 2.34 -12.29
N GLU A 223 12.50 2.68 -11.20
CA GLU A 223 12.94 3.65 -10.21
C GLU A 223 13.94 3.01 -9.25
N TRP A 224 14.76 3.83 -8.58
CA TRP A 224 15.88 3.33 -7.80
C TRP A 224 15.92 3.96 -6.40
N LEU A 225 16.41 3.17 -5.45
CA LEU A 225 16.74 3.61 -4.11
C LEU A 225 18.17 3.15 -3.83
N ASP A 226 19.14 3.84 -4.43
CA ASP A 226 20.55 3.43 -4.37
C ASP A 226 21.37 4.43 -3.55
N ASP A 227 22.17 3.91 -2.63
CA ASP A 227 22.95 4.69 -1.68
C ASP A 227 22.10 5.79 -0.99
N CYS A 228 21.01 5.40 -0.33
CA CYS A 228 20.17 6.27 0.46
C CYS A 228 20.51 6.13 1.96
N VAL A 229 20.85 7.23 2.63
CA VAL A 229 21.17 7.24 4.06
C VAL A 229 20.31 8.27 4.77
N VAL A 230 19.68 7.84 5.87
CA VAL A 230 18.92 8.68 6.79
C VAL A 230 19.56 8.55 8.18
N GLU A 231 20.10 9.64 8.71
CA GLU A 231 20.85 9.60 9.96
C GLU A 231 20.54 10.73 10.95
N ASN A 232 20.57 10.42 12.24
CA ASN A 232 20.34 11.38 13.32
C ASN A 232 18.99 12.11 13.15
N CYS A 233 17.92 11.36 12.85
CA CYS A 233 16.61 11.90 12.53
C CYS A 233 15.51 11.44 13.49
N GLU A 234 14.45 12.24 13.58
CA GLU A 234 13.26 11.96 14.39
C GLU A 234 11.99 11.86 13.55
N PHE A 235 11.14 10.88 13.89
CA PHE A 235 9.87 10.62 13.21
C PHE A 235 8.81 10.32 14.26
N ASN A 236 8.14 11.34 14.76
CA ASN A 236 7.30 11.24 15.94
C ASN A 236 5.85 11.68 15.68
N ASP A 237 4.92 11.03 16.38
CA ASP A 237 3.51 11.39 16.45
C ASP A 237 2.81 11.51 15.09
N ASN A 238 3.30 10.76 14.10
CA ASN A 238 2.65 10.67 12.80
C ASN A 238 1.39 9.79 12.91
N ALA A 239 0.33 10.19 12.23
CA ALA A 239 -0.92 9.42 12.19
C ALA A 239 -0.71 8.04 11.52
N GLY A 240 0.26 7.97 10.60
CA GLY A 240 0.80 6.77 9.95
C GLY A 240 2.08 6.26 10.59
N ALA A 241 2.98 5.75 9.75
CA ALA A 241 4.26 5.20 10.20
C ALA A 241 5.27 6.30 10.58
N GLY A 242 6.23 6.01 11.46
CA GLY A 242 7.40 6.87 11.61
C GLY A 242 8.23 6.85 10.32
N MET A 243 8.67 5.66 9.95
CA MET A 243 9.25 5.36 8.64
C MET A 243 8.52 4.21 7.98
N THR A 244 8.29 4.32 6.67
CA THR A 244 7.79 3.21 5.86
C THR A 244 8.58 3.05 4.56
N LEU A 245 8.74 1.81 4.12
CA LEU A 245 9.24 1.44 2.80
C LEU A 245 8.17 0.61 2.10
N TYR A 246 7.48 1.20 1.14
CA TYR A 246 6.47 0.55 0.32
C TYR A 246 7.07 0.13 -1.03
N LEU A 247 7.75 -1.02 -1.04
CA LEU A 247 8.56 -1.49 -2.17
C LEU A 247 7.79 -2.38 -3.16
N ASN A 248 6.47 -2.47 -3.04
CA ASN A 248 5.62 -3.40 -3.79
C ASN A 248 5.67 -3.22 -5.33
N LYS A 249 6.20 -2.09 -5.83
CA LYS A 249 6.37 -1.82 -7.26
C LYS A 249 7.75 -2.19 -7.80
N LEU A 250 8.72 -2.48 -6.93
CA LEU A 250 10.03 -2.96 -7.32
C LEU A 250 10.01 -4.49 -7.38
N THR A 251 10.77 -5.06 -8.32
CA THR A 251 10.85 -6.51 -8.53
C THR A 251 12.29 -7.01 -8.52
N ALA A 252 12.52 -8.32 -8.65
CA ALA A 252 13.87 -8.88 -8.75
C ALA A 252 14.67 -8.35 -9.95
N GLU A 253 14.00 -7.80 -10.97
CA GLU A 253 14.59 -7.15 -12.14
C GLU A 253 14.87 -5.66 -11.92
N SER A 254 14.32 -5.05 -10.87
CA SER A 254 14.66 -3.68 -10.47
C SER A 254 16.13 -3.58 -10.05
N ARG A 255 16.69 -2.37 -10.15
CA ARG A 255 18.02 -2.09 -9.60
C ARG A 255 18.03 -2.44 -8.10
N PRO A 256 19.02 -3.21 -7.61
CA PRO A 256 19.12 -3.49 -6.19
C PRO A 256 19.13 -2.22 -5.35
N ILE A 257 18.39 -2.22 -4.25
CA ILE A 257 18.34 -1.05 -3.37
C ILE A 257 19.51 -1.05 -2.38
N SER A 258 19.87 0.13 -1.88
CA SER A 258 20.80 0.29 -0.77
C SER A 258 20.29 1.42 0.13
N VAL A 259 19.70 1.05 1.27
CA VAL A 259 19.11 2.00 2.23
C VAL A 259 19.68 1.75 3.63
N LEU A 260 20.15 2.81 4.28
CA LEU A 260 20.62 2.81 5.67
C LEU A 260 19.84 3.82 6.50
N PHE A 261 19.31 3.37 7.63
CA PHE A 261 18.79 4.20 8.70
C PHE A 261 19.70 4.09 9.91
N LYS A 262 20.21 5.22 10.41
CA LYS A 262 21.21 5.22 11.48
C LYS A 262 20.93 6.26 12.55
N ASN A 263 21.05 5.90 13.83
CA ASN A 263 20.87 6.84 14.95
C ASN A 263 19.51 7.55 14.92
N CYS A 264 18.45 6.87 14.49
CA CYS A 264 17.13 7.46 14.34
C CYS A 264 16.21 7.13 15.52
N ARG A 265 15.27 8.03 15.80
CA ARG A 265 14.22 7.83 16.80
C ARG A 265 12.84 7.88 16.16
N MET A 266 11.99 6.92 16.53
CA MET A 266 10.57 6.95 16.21
C MET A 266 9.75 6.77 17.48
N ALA A 267 8.77 7.65 17.69
CA ALA A 267 7.90 7.59 18.86
C ALA A 267 6.45 7.93 18.55
N GLY A 268 5.50 7.23 19.17
CA GLY A 268 4.09 7.65 19.15
C GLY A 268 3.39 7.52 17.78
N ASN A 269 3.97 6.80 16.82
CA ASN A 269 3.38 6.62 15.49
C ASN A 269 2.34 5.47 15.47
N SER A 270 1.61 5.29 14.37
CA SER A 270 0.75 4.11 14.18
C SER A 270 1.59 2.83 14.19
N ARG A 271 2.66 2.84 13.40
CA ARG A 271 3.76 1.88 13.42
C ARG A 271 5.06 2.68 13.44
N ASN A 272 6.11 2.25 14.14
CA ASN A 272 7.35 3.03 14.14
C ASN A 272 8.19 2.79 12.89
N PHE A 273 8.36 1.51 12.50
CA PHE A 273 9.00 1.13 11.25
C PHE A 273 8.18 0.07 10.51
N SER A 274 7.96 0.25 9.21
CA SER A 274 7.34 -0.76 8.36
C SER A 274 8.04 -0.92 7.01
N ILE A 275 8.20 -2.16 6.57
CA ILE A 275 8.59 -2.48 5.20
C ILE A 275 7.60 -3.49 4.59
N GLY A 276 7.20 -3.25 3.34
CA GLY A 276 6.48 -4.20 2.51
C GLY A 276 7.18 -4.39 1.17
N ALA A 277 7.51 -5.64 0.84
CA ALA A 277 8.01 -6.02 -0.48
C ALA A 277 6.91 -6.67 -1.34
N ALA A 278 7.15 -6.75 -2.66
CA ALA A 278 6.31 -7.53 -3.56
C ALA A 278 6.27 -9.01 -3.16
N ASP A 279 5.15 -9.69 -3.36
CA ASP A 279 4.87 -11.05 -2.88
C ASP A 279 5.34 -12.18 -3.81
N VAL A 280 5.60 -11.91 -5.10
CA VAL A 280 6.01 -12.95 -6.08
C VAL A 280 7.46 -12.82 -6.55
N SER A 281 8.00 -11.61 -6.62
CA SER A 281 9.37 -11.34 -7.10
C SER A 281 9.86 -10.06 -6.44
N PRO A 282 10.34 -10.08 -5.19
CA PRO A 282 10.73 -8.87 -4.49
C PRO A 282 12.08 -8.35 -4.99
N VAL A 283 12.28 -7.06 -4.81
CA VAL A 283 13.57 -6.42 -5.10
C VAL A 283 14.69 -6.95 -4.20
N LYS A 284 15.90 -6.92 -4.76
CA LYS A 284 17.14 -7.30 -4.08
C LYS A 284 17.86 -6.08 -3.52
N GLY A 285 18.96 -6.32 -2.81
CA GLY A 285 19.83 -5.27 -2.30
C GLY A 285 19.94 -5.31 -0.78
N SER A 286 20.30 -4.19 -0.16
CA SER A 286 20.54 -4.10 1.27
C SER A 286 19.65 -3.07 1.95
N LEU A 287 19.08 -3.45 3.09
CA LEU A 287 18.41 -2.55 4.01
C LEU A 287 19.06 -2.69 5.39
N ARG A 288 19.45 -1.57 5.98
CA ARG A 288 20.13 -1.56 7.28
C ARG A 288 19.48 -0.58 8.25
N LEU A 289 19.23 -1.05 9.47
CA LEU A 289 18.82 -0.23 10.61
C LEU A 289 19.91 -0.34 11.66
N GLU A 290 20.50 0.77 12.07
CA GLU A 290 21.64 0.82 13.00
C GLU A 290 21.41 1.84 14.12
N ASN A 291 21.52 1.40 15.38
CA ASN A 291 21.42 2.28 16.54
C ASN A 291 20.12 3.11 16.58
N CYS A 292 18.98 2.48 16.26
CA CYS A 292 17.67 3.14 16.23
C CYS A 292 16.83 2.81 17.47
N HIS A 293 16.04 3.78 17.94
CA HIS A 293 15.13 3.61 19.08
C HIS A 293 13.67 3.83 18.67
N LEU A 294 12.87 2.77 18.79
CA LEU A 294 11.45 2.74 18.47
C LEU A 294 10.67 2.58 19.77
N SER A 295 9.70 3.45 20.01
CA SER A 295 8.91 3.41 21.25
C SER A 295 7.47 3.87 21.07
N GLY A 296 6.55 3.34 21.86
CA GLY A 296 5.22 3.92 22.00
C GLY A 296 4.36 3.86 20.74
N ALA A 297 4.59 2.92 19.81
CA ALA A 297 3.73 2.76 18.64
C ALA A 297 2.30 2.38 19.06
N ARG A 298 1.29 2.76 18.26
CA ARG A 298 -0.11 2.40 18.55
C ARG A 298 -0.46 0.95 18.17
N HIS A 299 0.25 0.36 17.20
CA HIS A 299 -0.02 -1.01 16.73
C HIS A 299 1.21 -1.93 16.81
N ALA A 300 2.35 -1.50 16.26
CA ALA A 300 3.57 -2.29 16.23
C ALA A 300 4.82 -1.41 16.17
N GLU A 301 5.87 -1.77 16.90
CA GLU A 301 7.16 -1.09 16.80
C GLU A 301 7.77 -1.34 15.42
N MET A 302 7.87 -2.61 14.99
CA MET A 302 8.45 -2.98 13.71
C MET A 302 7.60 -4.00 12.96
N VAL A 303 7.35 -3.75 11.66
CA VAL A 303 6.67 -4.67 10.76
C VAL A 303 7.54 -4.97 9.53
N ILE A 304 7.76 -6.25 9.25
CA ILE A 304 8.46 -6.75 8.08
C ILE A 304 7.50 -7.63 7.28
N ALA A 305 6.99 -7.13 6.16
CA ALA A 305 6.05 -7.84 5.31
C ALA A 305 6.68 -8.30 3.99
N ASN A 306 6.43 -9.55 3.63
CA ASN A 306 6.82 -10.18 2.37
C ASN A 306 8.34 -10.23 2.09
N GLN A 307 9.16 -10.22 3.13
CA GLN A 307 10.56 -10.59 2.99
C GLN A 307 10.67 -12.06 2.54
N GLN A 308 11.55 -12.36 1.60
CA GLN A 308 11.65 -13.68 0.98
C GLN A 308 13.11 -14.11 0.81
N GLU A 309 13.34 -15.41 0.73
CA GLU A 309 14.59 -16.00 0.26
C GLU A 309 14.99 -15.40 -1.10
N GLY A 310 16.23 -14.93 -1.19
CA GLY A 310 16.74 -14.26 -2.39
C GLY A 310 16.27 -12.81 -2.60
N GLY A 311 15.49 -12.26 -1.66
CA GLY A 311 15.08 -10.86 -1.60
C GLY A 311 16.15 -9.95 -0.99
N LEU A 312 15.75 -9.07 -0.07
CA LEU A 312 16.66 -8.13 0.58
C LEU A 312 17.61 -8.83 1.55
N ASP A 313 18.84 -8.33 1.63
CA ASP A 313 19.70 -8.52 2.78
C ASP A 313 19.34 -7.46 3.83
N PHE A 314 18.64 -7.87 4.89
CA PHE A 314 18.11 -6.96 5.90
C PHE A 314 18.85 -7.14 7.23
N SER A 315 19.65 -6.14 7.63
CA SER A 315 20.31 -6.11 8.94
C SER A 315 19.68 -5.11 9.91
N ILE A 316 19.45 -5.53 11.15
CA ILE A 316 18.98 -4.70 12.26
C ILE A 316 20.01 -4.81 13.38
N ALA A 317 20.75 -3.72 13.63
CA ALA A 317 21.88 -3.70 14.56
C ALA A 317 21.73 -2.62 15.63
N ASP A 318 21.99 -2.96 16.89
CA ASP A 318 21.99 -2.06 18.04
C ASP A 318 20.67 -1.28 18.23
N CYS A 319 19.56 -1.91 17.86
CA CYS A 319 18.23 -1.28 17.91
C CYS A 319 17.46 -1.65 19.18
N VAL A 320 16.58 -0.74 19.62
CA VAL A 320 15.67 -0.96 20.74
C VAL A 320 14.22 -0.80 20.28
N LEU A 321 13.38 -1.79 20.59
CA LEU A 321 11.92 -1.75 20.46
C LEU A 321 11.31 -1.67 21.87
N ASP A 322 10.84 -0.48 22.28
CA ASP A 322 10.25 -0.25 23.60
C ASP A 322 8.72 -0.23 23.54
N CYS A 323 8.13 -1.38 23.88
CA CYS A 323 6.69 -1.61 23.91
C CYS A 323 6.10 -1.39 25.31
N ARG A 324 6.85 -0.85 26.29
CA ARG A 324 6.35 -0.74 27.67
C ARG A 324 5.34 0.40 27.85
N SER A 325 5.44 1.43 27.01
CA SER A 325 4.60 2.63 27.06
C SER A 325 3.33 2.54 26.21
N SER A 326 3.18 1.50 25.40
CA SER A 326 2.02 1.29 24.53
C SER A 326 1.75 -0.21 24.42
N ASN A 327 0.49 -0.62 24.22
CA ASN A 327 0.17 -2.04 23.99
C ASN A 327 0.54 -2.48 22.56
N SER A 328 1.72 -2.07 22.05
CA SER A 328 2.22 -2.40 20.73
C SER A 328 2.81 -3.80 20.70
N ARG A 329 2.69 -4.46 19.54
CA ARG A 329 3.53 -5.61 19.20
C ARG A 329 4.98 -5.13 19.03
N GLY A 330 5.94 -5.97 19.40
CA GLY A 330 7.36 -5.67 19.15
C GLY A 330 7.71 -5.78 17.67
N LEU A 331 8.25 -6.93 17.27
CA LEU A 331 8.55 -7.24 15.88
C LEU A 331 7.48 -8.20 15.30
N THR A 332 6.83 -7.78 14.22
CA THR A 332 5.91 -8.64 13.44
C THR A 332 6.52 -8.93 12.08
N ILE A 333 6.69 -10.21 11.75
CA ILE A 333 7.07 -10.67 10.42
C ILE A 333 5.83 -11.28 9.77
N SER A 334 5.52 -10.92 8.53
CA SER A 334 4.40 -11.52 7.80
C SER A 334 4.74 -11.83 6.35
N SER A 335 4.07 -12.82 5.77
CA SER A 335 4.24 -13.21 4.37
C SER A 335 2.91 -13.60 3.71
N ARG A 336 2.68 -13.05 2.52
CA ARG A 336 1.70 -13.53 1.55
C ARG A 336 2.37 -14.19 0.34
N SER A 337 3.68 -14.44 0.38
CA SER A 337 4.44 -15.12 -0.68
C SER A 337 4.42 -16.63 -0.49
N LEU A 338 4.53 -17.42 -1.56
CA LEU A 338 4.84 -18.86 -1.45
C LEU A 338 6.31 -19.10 -1.08
N THR A 339 7.19 -18.14 -1.34
CA THR A 339 8.61 -18.21 -1.00
C THR A 339 8.78 -18.02 0.51
N ASP A 340 9.67 -18.82 1.11
CA ASP A 340 9.94 -18.76 2.55
C ASP A 340 10.69 -17.47 2.91
N VAL A 341 10.51 -17.02 4.15
CA VAL A 341 11.19 -15.84 4.70
C VAL A 341 12.62 -16.18 5.06
N SER A 342 13.54 -15.31 4.66
CA SER A 342 14.99 -15.50 4.83
C SER A 342 15.72 -14.16 4.72
N GLY A 343 17.00 -14.11 5.10
CA GLY A 343 17.87 -12.96 4.84
C GLY A 343 17.76 -11.81 5.85
N ILE A 344 17.17 -12.07 7.02
CA ILE A 344 17.09 -11.10 8.12
C ILE A 344 18.16 -11.44 9.17
N ARG A 345 18.97 -10.44 9.53
CA ARG A 345 20.07 -10.55 10.50
C ARG A 345 19.90 -9.55 11.63
N PHE A 346 19.95 -10.04 12.85
CA PHE A 346 19.87 -9.24 14.06
C PHE A 346 21.24 -9.17 14.75
N ALA A 347 21.68 -7.99 15.12
CA ALA A 347 22.85 -7.81 15.98
C ALA A 347 22.45 -6.94 17.16
N ASN A 348 22.35 -7.52 18.36
CA ASN A 348 22.01 -6.75 19.55
C ASN A 348 20.65 -6.01 19.45
N LEU A 349 19.61 -6.70 18.97
CA LEU A 349 18.24 -6.18 19.03
C LEU A 349 17.69 -6.37 20.45
N SER A 350 17.25 -5.28 21.09
CA SER A 350 16.60 -5.32 22.40
C SER A 350 15.12 -5.01 22.30
N ILE A 351 14.26 -5.95 22.73
CA ILE A 351 12.82 -5.76 22.81
C ILE A 351 12.43 -5.63 24.29
N LEU A 352 11.85 -4.50 24.66
CA LEU A 352 11.29 -4.27 25.99
C LEU A 352 9.77 -4.49 25.87
N PRO A 353 9.27 -5.68 26.23
CA PRO A 353 7.91 -6.09 25.90
C PRO A 353 6.85 -5.33 26.71
N GLY A 354 5.68 -5.14 26.08
CA GLY A 354 4.41 -4.82 26.73
C GLY A 354 3.57 -6.07 26.93
N GLU A 355 2.23 -5.97 26.79
CA GLU A 355 1.34 -7.13 26.91
C GLU A 355 1.21 -7.95 25.60
N GLN A 356 1.47 -7.33 24.45
CA GLN A 356 1.45 -8.02 23.16
C GLN A 356 2.71 -8.89 22.96
N PRO A 357 2.66 -9.88 22.05
CA PRO A 357 3.82 -10.67 21.69
C PRO A 357 5.02 -9.80 21.27
N PRO A 358 6.22 -10.04 21.83
CA PRO A 358 7.43 -9.30 21.47
C PRO A 358 7.94 -9.66 20.07
N LEU A 359 7.69 -10.88 19.60
CA LEU A 359 8.01 -11.36 18.27
C LEU A 359 6.88 -12.25 17.76
N SER A 360 6.41 -12.03 16.54
CA SER A 360 5.40 -12.86 15.89
C SER A 360 5.69 -13.10 14.41
N PHE A 361 5.19 -14.23 13.90
CA PHE A 361 5.22 -14.58 12.48
C PHE A 361 3.81 -14.95 12.00
N GLN A 362 3.43 -14.45 10.82
CA GLN A 362 2.15 -14.75 10.18
C GLN A 362 2.31 -15.08 8.68
N SER A 363 1.76 -16.19 8.20
CA SER A 363 1.73 -16.56 6.78
C SER A 363 0.32 -16.89 6.28
N GLY A 364 -0.04 -16.32 5.13
CA GLY A 364 -1.29 -16.62 4.41
C GLY A 364 -1.16 -17.76 3.39
N THR A 365 0.04 -18.27 3.14
CA THR A 365 0.36 -19.13 1.99
C THR A 365 0.94 -20.49 2.35
N GLY A 366 1.47 -20.65 3.57
CA GLY A 366 2.28 -21.80 3.98
C GLY A 366 3.79 -21.52 3.95
N SER A 367 4.21 -20.33 3.50
CA SER A 367 5.61 -19.91 3.64
C SER A 367 6.00 -19.93 5.12
N GLY A 368 7.17 -20.48 5.40
CA GLY A 368 7.74 -20.44 6.74
C GLY A 368 8.89 -19.47 6.84
N ILE A 369 9.55 -19.51 7.99
CA ILE A 369 10.86 -18.93 8.20
C ILE A 369 11.89 -20.01 7.96
N LYS A 370 12.75 -19.79 6.96
CA LYS A 370 13.86 -20.70 6.64
C LYS A 370 15.07 -20.40 7.50
N ASP A 371 15.40 -19.11 7.65
CA ASP A 371 16.46 -18.65 8.51
C ASP A 371 16.19 -17.25 9.08
N LEU A 372 16.65 -17.06 10.31
CA LEU A 372 16.89 -15.78 10.95
C LEU A 372 18.20 -15.91 11.69
N GLN A 373 19.07 -14.91 11.60
CA GLN A 373 20.42 -15.02 12.14
C GLN A 373 20.68 -13.95 13.20
N GLY A 374 21.58 -14.28 14.14
CA GLY A 374 22.14 -13.35 15.10
C GLY A 374 21.39 -13.27 16.44
N THR A 375 21.36 -12.10 17.08
CA THR A 375 20.99 -11.98 18.50
C THR A 375 19.83 -11.02 18.77
N ILE A 376 18.85 -11.51 19.52
CA ILE A 376 17.73 -10.75 20.07
C ILE A 376 17.71 -10.96 21.59
N SER A 377 17.44 -9.90 22.34
CA SER A 377 17.10 -9.98 23.77
C SER A 377 15.69 -9.47 24.02
N ILE A 378 14.95 -10.16 24.89
CA ILE A 378 13.60 -9.78 25.34
C ILE A 378 13.66 -9.57 26.84
N ALA A 379 13.33 -8.36 27.30
CA ALA A 379 13.46 -7.96 28.71
C ALA A 379 14.86 -8.28 29.29
N GLY A 380 15.91 -8.12 28.47
CA GLY A 380 17.30 -8.38 28.85
C GLY A 380 17.73 -9.86 28.87
N GLN A 381 16.85 -10.79 28.51
CA GLN A 381 17.18 -12.21 28.38
C GLN A 381 17.40 -12.60 26.92
N PRO A 382 18.37 -13.47 26.59
CA PRO A 382 18.53 -13.99 25.23
C PRO A 382 17.26 -14.69 24.72
N PHE A 383 16.85 -14.38 23.49
CA PHE A 383 15.73 -15.06 22.84
C PHE A 383 16.21 -16.26 22.01
N ASP A 384 15.50 -17.39 22.12
CA ASP A 384 15.79 -18.59 21.34
C ASP A 384 15.25 -18.46 19.90
N LEU A 385 16.06 -17.83 19.05
CA LEU A 385 15.75 -17.63 17.65
C LEU A 385 15.63 -18.95 16.88
N ALA A 386 16.42 -19.96 17.24
CA ALA A 386 16.40 -21.27 16.59
C ALA A 386 15.08 -21.99 16.87
N ALA A 387 14.59 -21.97 18.11
CA ALA A 387 13.28 -22.51 18.45
C ALA A 387 12.15 -21.75 17.73
N PHE A 388 12.24 -20.42 17.62
CA PHE A 388 11.26 -19.64 16.87
C PHE A 388 11.21 -20.00 15.38
N VAL A 389 12.38 -20.17 14.73
CA VAL A 389 12.46 -20.64 13.34
C VAL A 389 11.86 -22.04 13.22
N ALA A 390 12.21 -22.96 14.12
CA ALA A 390 11.69 -24.34 14.10
C ALA A 390 10.17 -24.41 14.27
N ALA A 391 9.59 -23.54 15.12
CA ALA A 391 8.15 -23.44 15.35
C ALA A 391 7.39 -22.84 14.15
N ASN A 392 8.08 -22.05 13.31
CA ASN A 392 7.51 -21.36 12.15
C ASN A 392 8.08 -21.87 10.83
N LYS A 393 8.46 -23.14 10.77
CA LYS A 393 8.99 -23.78 9.56
C LYS A 393 7.95 -23.78 8.41
N PRO A 394 8.39 -23.90 7.15
CA PRO A 394 7.48 -23.97 6.01
C PRO A 394 6.47 -25.12 6.13
N ASP A 395 5.23 -24.83 5.73
CA ASP A 395 4.16 -25.82 5.62
C ASP A 395 4.00 -26.21 4.15
N GLU A 396 4.60 -27.34 3.80
CA GLU A 396 4.59 -27.86 2.43
C GLU A 396 3.19 -28.29 1.96
N ASP A 397 2.30 -28.70 2.87
CA ASP A 397 0.92 -29.04 2.50
C ASP A 397 0.17 -27.78 2.05
N LEU A 398 0.36 -26.66 2.75
CA LEU A 398 -0.23 -25.37 2.39
C LEU A 398 0.34 -24.80 1.09
N LYS A 399 1.64 -25.00 0.83
CA LYS A 399 2.34 -24.55 -0.39
C LYS A 399 1.95 -25.37 -1.61
N GLN A 400 1.78 -26.67 -1.46
CA GLN A 400 1.40 -27.59 -2.55
C GLN A 400 -0.11 -27.68 -2.76
N PHE A 401 -0.90 -27.00 -1.93
CA PHE A 401 -2.35 -27.01 -2.03
C PHE A 401 -2.81 -26.52 -3.42
N SER A 402 -3.59 -27.35 -4.10
CA SER A 402 -4.14 -27.09 -5.44
C SER A 402 -5.63 -27.40 -5.47
N GLY A 403 -6.36 -26.71 -6.36
CA GLY A 403 -7.77 -26.99 -6.66
C GLY A 403 -7.90 -27.96 -7.84
N ALA A 404 -9.03 -28.67 -7.93
CA ALA A 404 -9.34 -29.47 -9.10
C ALA A 404 -9.75 -28.58 -10.29
N PRO A 405 -9.46 -28.99 -11.54
CA PRO A 405 -9.96 -28.27 -12.72
C PRO A 405 -11.49 -28.32 -12.78
N LEU A 406 -12.09 -27.31 -13.38
CA LEU A 406 -13.53 -27.17 -13.50
C LEU A 406 -13.94 -26.99 -14.97
N ASP A 407 -14.85 -27.83 -15.45
CA ASP A 407 -15.48 -27.69 -16.76
C ASP A 407 -16.94 -27.25 -16.56
N LEU A 408 -17.22 -25.98 -16.84
CA LEU A 408 -18.53 -25.38 -16.62
C LEU A 408 -19.65 -26.09 -17.40
N LYS A 409 -19.33 -26.70 -18.55
CA LYS A 409 -20.33 -27.40 -19.39
C LYS A 409 -20.86 -28.67 -18.75
N LYS A 410 -20.13 -29.25 -17.79
CA LYS A 410 -20.54 -30.45 -17.06
C LYS A 410 -21.37 -30.14 -15.83
N LEU A 411 -21.54 -28.87 -15.47
CA LEU A 411 -22.23 -28.47 -14.26
C LEU A 411 -23.75 -28.46 -14.46
N ARG A 412 -24.48 -28.98 -13.48
CA ARG A 412 -25.95 -28.98 -13.46
C ARG A 412 -26.44 -28.63 -12.05
N PRO A 413 -27.65 -28.04 -11.92
CA PRO A 413 -28.30 -27.92 -10.61
C PRO A 413 -28.47 -29.29 -9.96
N ILE A 414 -28.25 -29.39 -8.65
CA ILE A 414 -28.52 -30.62 -7.87
C ILE A 414 -30.01 -30.99 -7.88
N GLY A 415 -30.88 -29.99 -8.09
CA GLY A 415 -32.32 -30.15 -8.21
C GLY A 415 -32.95 -28.83 -8.66
N ASN A 416 -34.28 -28.77 -8.62
CA ASN A 416 -35.06 -27.62 -9.08
C ASN A 416 -35.43 -26.64 -7.96
N SER A 417 -35.01 -26.92 -6.73
CA SER A 417 -35.24 -26.06 -5.56
C SER A 417 -34.15 -25.01 -5.45
N ALA A 418 -34.45 -23.91 -4.76
CA ALA A 418 -33.48 -22.86 -4.47
C ALA A 418 -33.84 -22.15 -3.15
N ARG A 419 -32.83 -21.58 -2.51
CA ARG A 419 -32.97 -20.83 -1.27
C ARG A 419 -32.03 -19.62 -1.25
N ASN A 420 -32.55 -18.46 -0.89
CA ASN A 420 -31.70 -17.33 -0.54
C ASN A 420 -31.26 -17.50 0.94
N ALA A 421 -30.06 -18.04 1.15
CA ALA A 421 -29.59 -18.43 2.49
C ALA A 421 -28.58 -17.45 3.10
N LEU A 422 -27.94 -16.58 2.32
CA LEU A 422 -26.88 -15.69 2.77
C LEU A 422 -26.92 -14.29 2.12
N PRO A 423 -28.05 -13.54 2.19
CA PRO A 423 -28.15 -12.19 1.62
C PRO A 423 -27.21 -11.17 2.29
N HIS A 424 -26.49 -11.57 3.34
CA HIS A 424 -25.61 -10.70 4.12
C HIS A 424 -24.18 -11.22 4.22
N CYS A 425 -23.86 -12.35 3.57
CA CYS A 425 -22.47 -12.78 3.47
C CYS A 425 -21.74 -11.89 2.47
N ARG A 426 -20.73 -11.17 2.97
CA ARG A 426 -20.03 -10.12 2.22
C ARG A 426 -18.74 -10.69 1.65
N PHE A 427 -18.73 -10.85 0.33
CA PHE A 427 -17.53 -11.23 -0.38
C PHE A 427 -16.68 -10.02 -0.75
N ARG A 428 -15.35 -10.18 -0.78
CA ARG A 428 -14.38 -9.12 -1.06
C ARG A 428 -13.28 -9.57 -2.01
N HIS A 429 -12.66 -8.60 -2.68
CA HIS A 429 -11.62 -8.78 -3.68
C HIS A 429 -12.15 -9.44 -4.96
N ARG A 430 -11.52 -10.52 -5.40
CA ARG A 430 -11.92 -11.25 -6.61
C ARG A 430 -12.79 -12.43 -6.24
N ILE A 431 -13.97 -12.51 -6.84
CA ILE A 431 -14.92 -13.60 -6.63
C ILE A 431 -15.46 -14.06 -7.97
N LYS A 432 -15.42 -15.37 -8.21
CA LYS A 432 -16.12 -15.99 -9.34
C LYS A 432 -17.37 -16.67 -8.82
N PHE A 433 -18.52 -16.12 -9.18
CA PHE A 433 -19.82 -16.73 -8.89
C PHE A 433 -20.38 -17.38 -10.17
N LEU A 434 -20.96 -18.56 -10.04
CA LEU A 434 -21.48 -19.37 -11.14
C LEU A 434 -22.99 -19.51 -10.97
N GLN A 435 -23.74 -19.36 -12.06
CA GLN A 435 -25.18 -19.55 -12.08
C GLN A 435 -25.59 -20.34 -13.32
N TYR A 436 -26.39 -21.39 -13.12
CA TYR A 436 -27.07 -22.11 -14.18
C TYR A 436 -28.23 -21.26 -14.72
N ILE A 437 -28.28 -21.07 -16.03
CA ILE A 437 -29.30 -20.32 -16.73
C ILE A 437 -30.10 -21.30 -17.59
N GLU A 438 -31.41 -21.38 -17.36
CA GLU A 438 -32.30 -22.15 -18.23
C GLU A 438 -32.50 -21.41 -19.55
N GLY A 439 -32.36 -22.12 -20.67
CA GLY A 439 -32.46 -21.54 -22.00
C GLY A 439 -33.83 -20.93 -22.27
N GLY A 440 -33.85 -19.73 -22.85
CA GLY A 440 -35.06 -19.02 -23.27
C GLY A 440 -35.91 -18.47 -22.11
N ARG A 441 -35.33 -18.27 -20.93
CA ARG A 441 -35.97 -17.61 -19.79
C ARG A 441 -35.06 -16.57 -19.15
N ASP A 442 -35.64 -15.42 -18.82
CA ASP A 442 -34.97 -14.38 -18.05
C ASP A 442 -34.75 -14.84 -16.61
N LEU A 443 -33.54 -14.65 -16.12
CA LEU A 443 -33.19 -14.86 -14.71
C LEU A 443 -32.65 -13.56 -14.09
N PRO A 444 -33.46 -12.85 -13.27
CA PRO A 444 -32.97 -11.68 -12.54
C PRO A 444 -32.09 -12.10 -11.36
N LEU A 445 -30.83 -11.71 -11.39
CA LEU A 445 -29.83 -11.92 -10.35
C LEU A 445 -29.67 -10.63 -9.56
N VAL A 446 -29.84 -10.68 -8.24
CA VAL A 446 -29.76 -9.51 -7.36
C VAL A 446 -28.49 -9.58 -6.52
N PHE A 447 -27.70 -8.51 -6.56
CA PHE A 447 -26.48 -8.38 -5.78
C PHE A 447 -26.53 -7.12 -4.90
N THR A 448 -26.16 -7.26 -3.64
CA THR A 448 -26.05 -6.11 -2.72
C THR A 448 -24.61 -5.64 -2.65
N ALA A 449 -24.34 -4.52 -3.32
CA ALA A 449 -23.05 -3.86 -3.30
C ALA A 449 -22.95 -2.95 -2.06
N SER A 450 -21.84 -3.05 -1.31
CA SER A 450 -21.67 -2.30 -0.06
C SER A 450 -20.31 -1.62 0.00
N GLN A 451 -20.33 -0.32 0.26
CA GLN A 451 -19.13 0.48 0.50
C GLN A 451 -18.55 0.17 1.89
N VAL A 452 -17.24 -0.06 1.99
CA VAL A 452 -16.58 -0.40 3.28
C VAL A 452 -15.87 0.80 3.88
N ASN A 453 -15.32 1.67 3.04
CA ASN A 453 -14.53 2.83 3.42
C ASN A 453 -14.91 4.02 2.53
N ASN A 454 -14.15 5.11 2.57
CA ASN A 454 -14.46 6.29 1.75
C ASN A 454 -14.21 6.11 0.24
N ALA A 455 -13.76 4.95 -0.23
CA ALA A 455 -13.59 4.68 -1.66
C ALA A 455 -14.96 4.56 -2.34
N PRO A 456 -15.16 5.16 -3.52
CA PRO A 456 -16.45 5.10 -4.21
C PRO A 456 -16.87 3.65 -4.49
N LEU A 457 -18.18 3.43 -4.51
CA LEU A 457 -18.74 2.14 -4.91
C LEU A 457 -18.52 1.94 -6.41
N ASN A 458 -17.45 1.23 -6.77
CA ASN A 458 -17.06 0.90 -8.14
C ASN A 458 -16.61 -0.56 -8.16
N ILE A 459 -17.57 -1.48 -8.31
CA ILE A 459 -17.27 -2.92 -8.40
C ILE A 459 -17.31 -3.30 -9.87
N LYS A 460 -16.22 -3.89 -10.39
CA LYS A 460 -16.21 -4.40 -11.77
C LYS A 460 -16.83 -5.78 -11.79
N LEU A 461 -17.64 -6.06 -12.80
CA LEU A 461 -18.28 -7.34 -13.05
C LEU A 461 -18.05 -7.74 -14.51
N ALA A 462 -17.30 -8.81 -14.74
CA ALA A 462 -17.25 -9.47 -16.04
C ALA A 462 -18.21 -10.67 -16.05
N VAL A 463 -19.05 -10.76 -17.09
CA VAL A 463 -20.00 -11.87 -17.28
C VAL A 463 -19.56 -12.69 -18.47
N ARG A 464 -19.48 -14.02 -18.31
CA ARG A 464 -19.04 -14.94 -19.36
C ARG A 464 -19.89 -16.20 -19.41
N ASP A 465 -20.01 -16.78 -20.59
CA ASP A 465 -20.68 -18.07 -20.81
C ASP A 465 -19.77 -19.26 -20.42
N SER A 466 -20.26 -20.49 -20.57
CA SER A 466 -19.44 -21.69 -20.26
C SER A 466 -18.28 -21.94 -21.24
N ASN A 467 -18.18 -21.18 -22.33
CA ASN A 467 -17.04 -21.20 -23.26
C ASN A 467 -16.00 -20.12 -22.94
N ASP A 468 -16.16 -19.38 -21.85
CA ASP A 468 -15.35 -18.20 -21.49
C ASP A 468 -15.56 -17.00 -22.45
N THR A 469 -16.63 -17.03 -23.25
CA THR A 469 -17.03 -15.92 -24.13
C THR A 469 -17.55 -14.78 -23.28
N ILE A 470 -17.04 -13.57 -23.51
CA ILE A 470 -17.53 -12.37 -22.83
C ILE A 470 -18.97 -12.10 -23.27
N ILE A 471 -19.87 -12.06 -22.29
CA ILE A 471 -21.27 -11.65 -22.45
C ILE A 471 -21.41 -10.16 -22.12
N ASP A 472 -20.79 -9.70 -21.03
CA ASP A 472 -20.89 -8.31 -20.58
C ASP A 472 -19.68 -7.91 -19.70
N ASP A 473 -19.46 -6.60 -19.58
CA ASP A 473 -18.49 -5.97 -18.67
C ASP A 473 -19.11 -4.69 -18.08
N VAL A 474 -19.45 -4.76 -16.79
CA VAL A 474 -20.28 -3.75 -16.10
C VAL A 474 -19.54 -3.20 -14.89
N VAL A 475 -19.72 -1.90 -14.61
CA VAL A 475 -19.29 -1.29 -13.35
C VAL A 475 -20.51 -1.00 -12.48
N ILE A 476 -20.59 -1.68 -11.35
CA ILE A 476 -21.64 -1.52 -10.36
C ILE A 476 -21.33 -0.30 -9.49
N THR A 477 -22.23 0.68 -9.55
CA THR A 477 -22.12 1.96 -8.81
C THR A 477 -23.30 2.24 -7.88
N THR A 478 -24.33 1.39 -7.93
CA THR A 478 -25.53 1.48 -7.11
C THR A 478 -25.82 0.15 -6.42
N SER A 479 -26.68 0.18 -5.41
CA SER A 479 -27.10 -0.99 -4.65
C SER A 479 -28.58 -0.86 -4.25
N PRO A 480 -29.41 -1.90 -4.40
CA PRO A 480 -29.07 -3.20 -5.01
C PRO A 480 -28.81 -3.08 -6.51
N PHE A 481 -28.02 -4.00 -7.05
CA PHE A 481 -27.75 -4.13 -8.48
C PHE A 481 -28.42 -5.40 -9.01
N THR A 482 -29.19 -5.27 -10.09
CA THR A 482 -29.86 -6.40 -10.74
C THR A 482 -29.28 -6.62 -12.12
N TYR A 483 -28.81 -7.83 -12.39
CA TYR A 483 -28.42 -8.29 -13.71
C TYR A 483 -29.46 -9.28 -14.23
N VAL A 484 -30.00 -9.09 -15.42
CA VAL A 484 -30.96 -10.04 -16.03
C VAL A 484 -30.20 -10.92 -17.01
N ALA A 485 -30.01 -12.19 -16.66
CA ALA A 485 -29.33 -13.16 -17.50
C ALA A 485 -30.33 -13.87 -18.41
N GLU A 486 -29.97 -14.03 -19.69
CA GLU A 486 -30.77 -14.72 -20.71
C GLU A 486 -29.83 -15.55 -21.60
N ALA A 487 -29.95 -16.87 -21.55
CA ALA A 487 -29.18 -17.79 -22.39
C ALA A 487 -30.06 -18.39 -23.48
N ALA A 488 -29.51 -18.59 -24.69
CA ALA A 488 -30.25 -19.21 -25.80
C ALA A 488 -30.53 -20.71 -25.57
N ALA A 489 -29.69 -21.37 -24.78
CA ALA A 489 -29.82 -22.76 -24.36
C ALA A 489 -29.37 -22.87 -22.89
N ASN A 490 -29.65 -24.00 -22.25
CA ASN A 490 -29.19 -24.25 -20.89
C ASN A 490 -27.67 -24.11 -20.81
N ASP A 491 -27.21 -23.27 -19.89
CA ASP A 491 -25.79 -22.94 -19.76
C ASP A 491 -25.41 -22.60 -18.32
N VAL A 492 -24.11 -22.52 -18.02
CA VAL A 492 -23.60 -22.00 -16.74
C VAL A 492 -22.73 -20.80 -17.03
N TRP A 493 -23.16 -19.65 -16.52
CA TRP A 493 -22.45 -18.38 -16.68
C TRP A 493 -21.60 -18.10 -15.45
N SER A 494 -20.45 -17.45 -15.66
CA SER A 494 -19.61 -16.91 -14.61
C SER A 494 -19.77 -15.40 -14.47
N PHE A 495 -19.91 -14.95 -13.23
CA PHE A 495 -19.97 -13.57 -12.79
C PHE A 495 -18.71 -13.30 -11.96
N GLU A 496 -17.72 -12.67 -12.59
CA GLU A 496 -16.42 -12.39 -12.01
C GLU A 496 -16.39 -10.96 -11.47
N PHE A 497 -16.45 -10.83 -10.15
CA PHE A 497 -16.42 -9.55 -9.45
C PHE A 497 -14.98 -9.18 -9.08
N ASP A 498 -14.61 -7.92 -9.29
CA ASP A 498 -13.48 -7.25 -8.63
C ASP A 498 -14.03 -6.10 -7.78
N THR A 499 -14.12 -6.33 -6.47
CA THR A 499 -14.75 -5.38 -5.55
C THR A 499 -13.79 -4.32 -5.03
N GLY A 500 -12.48 -4.43 -5.32
CA GLY A 500 -11.45 -3.62 -4.67
C GLY A 500 -11.54 -3.72 -3.15
N THR A 501 -11.80 -2.58 -2.49
CA THR A 501 -12.03 -2.52 -1.03
C THR A 501 -13.51 -2.62 -0.64
N ASN A 502 -14.45 -2.58 -1.58
CA ASN A 502 -15.88 -2.73 -1.30
C ASN A 502 -16.27 -4.22 -1.19
N THR A 503 -17.52 -4.51 -0.88
CA THR A 503 -18.02 -5.89 -0.80
C THR A 503 -19.27 -6.10 -1.63
N ILE A 504 -19.52 -7.35 -2.01
CA ILE A 504 -20.73 -7.77 -2.73
C ILE A 504 -21.39 -8.95 -1.99
N SER A 505 -22.72 -8.97 -1.90
CA SER A 505 -23.53 -10.10 -1.40
C SER A 505 -24.44 -10.62 -2.50
N ILE A 506 -24.85 -11.89 -2.38
CA ILE A 506 -25.74 -12.58 -3.33
C ILE A 506 -27.13 -12.66 -2.71
N ASP A 507 -28.11 -11.94 -3.30
CA ASP A 507 -29.38 -11.63 -2.64
C ASP A 507 -30.59 -12.13 -3.43
N TYR A 508 -30.47 -13.31 -4.03
CA TYR A 508 -31.56 -13.97 -4.75
C TYR A 508 -31.50 -15.49 -4.60
N ALA A 509 -32.54 -16.18 -5.06
CA ALA A 509 -32.62 -17.64 -5.07
C ALA A 509 -32.90 -18.14 -6.49
N ALA A 510 -32.03 -18.99 -7.02
CA ALA A 510 -32.25 -19.73 -8.25
C ALA A 510 -31.57 -21.10 -8.19
N PRO A 511 -32.11 -22.14 -8.86
CA PRO A 511 -31.46 -23.45 -8.90
C PRO A 511 -30.08 -23.37 -9.58
N GLY A 512 -29.09 -24.06 -9.02
CA GLY A 512 -27.75 -24.16 -9.60
C GLY A 512 -26.90 -22.90 -9.46
N GLN A 513 -26.34 -22.71 -8.28
CA GLN A 513 -25.38 -21.68 -7.92
C GLN A 513 -24.10 -22.31 -7.39
N ALA A 514 -22.98 -21.66 -7.62
CA ALA A 514 -21.77 -21.93 -6.86
C ALA A 514 -20.89 -20.68 -6.77
N ILE A 515 -20.27 -20.48 -5.62
CA ILE A 515 -19.06 -19.69 -5.50
C ILE A 515 -17.91 -20.62 -5.89
N CYS A 516 -17.18 -20.23 -6.94
CA CYS A 516 -16.05 -21.00 -7.45
C CYS A 516 -14.83 -20.77 -6.57
N THR A 517 -14.19 -21.85 -6.14
CA THR A 517 -13.02 -21.86 -5.24
C THR A 517 -11.74 -22.33 -5.94
N ASP A 518 -11.69 -22.21 -7.27
CA ASP A 518 -10.48 -22.46 -8.10
C ASP A 518 -9.36 -21.46 -7.79
N SER A 519 -9.73 -20.34 -7.17
CA SER A 519 -8.90 -19.33 -6.54
C SER A 519 -9.43 -19.01 -5.12
N PRO A 520 -8.62 -18.37 -4.24
CA PRO A 520 -9.08 -18.01 -2.91
C PRO A 520 -10.31 -17.10 -2.94
N VAL A 521 -11.38 -17.50 -2.24
CA VAL A 521 -12.61 -16.70 -2.10
C VAL A 521 -12.47 -15.77 -0.91
N GLY A 522 -12.41 -14.46 -1.13
CA GLY A 522 -12.31 -13.46 -0.07
C GLY A 522 -13.66 -13.18 0.61
N ILE A 523 -13.66 -13.15 1.94
CA ILE A 523 -14.82 -12.86 2.79
C ILE A 523 -14.47 -11.71 3.75
N PHE A 524 -15.44 -10.82 4.01
CA PHE A 524 -15.31 -9.68 4.91
C PHE A 524 -16.33 -9.74 6.06
N ARG A 525 -15.85 -9.74 7.31
CA ARG A 525 -16.63 -9.67 8.57
C ARG A 525 -17.86 -10.56 8.61
N SER A 526 -17.78 -11.73 7.98
CA SER A 526 -18.91 -12.66 7.90
C SER A 526 -18.57 -13.91 8.69
N ALA A 527 -19.05 -13.95 9.94
CA ALA A 527 -19.07 -15.14 10.78
C ALA A 527 -20.47 -15.78 10.77
N ASP A 528 -20.63 -16.94 11.40
CA ASP A 528 -21.90 -17.65 11.55
C ASP A 528 -22.56 -18.03 10.23
N HIS A 529 -21.74 -18.35 9.23
CA HIS A 529 -22.17 -18.84 7.93
C HIS A 529 -21.63 -20.23 7.64
N SER A 530 -22.37 -20.98 6.83
CA SER A 530 -21.98 -22.28 6.34
C SER A 530 -22.03 -22.31 4.82
N PHE A 531 -21.00 -22.89 4.22
CA PHE A 531 -20.92 -23.17 2.80
C PHE A 531 -21.03 -24.67 2.59
N PHE A 532 -21.90 -25.08 1.68
CA PHE A 532 -22.16 -26.47 1.37
C PHE A 532 -21.38 -26.85 0.11
N PHE A 533 -20.89 -28.09 0.05
CA PHE A 533 -20.16 -28.59 -1.10
C PHE A 533 -20.35 -30.10 -1.25
N MET A 534 -20.18 -30.58 -2.48
CA MET A 534 -20.30 -32.01 -2.79
C MET A 534 -18.96 -32.72 -2.62
N VAL A 535 -18.96 -33.86 -1.93
CA VAL A 535 -17.86 -34.82 -1.91
C VAL A 535 -18.25 -36.02 -2.77
N PRO A 536 -17.72 -36.13 -4.01
CA PRO A 536 -18.14 -37.16 -4.96
C PRO A 536 -17.81 -38.58 -4.49
N ALA A 537 -18.60 -39.56 -4.91
CA ALA A 537 -18.29 -40.97 -4.74
C ALA A 537 -16.85 -41.28 -5.23
N GLY A 538 -16.14 -42.13 -4.49
CA GLY A 538 -14.73 -42.45 -4.72
C GLY A 538 -13.74 -41.47 -4.09
N VAL A 539 -14.14 -40.26 -3.73
CA VAL A 539 -13.28 -39.31 -2.99
C VAL A 539 -13.33 -39.63 -1.50
N LYS A 540 -12.17 -39.92 -0.90
CA LYS A 540 -12.05 -40.21 0.54
C LYS A 540 -11.46 -39.04 1.33
N ASP A 541 -10.49 -38.35 0.76
CA ASP A 541 -9.76 -37.28 1.42
C ASP A 541 -10.40 -35.92 1.10
N ILE A 542 -10.72 -35.19 2.15
CA ILE A 542 -11.29 -33.84 2.12
C ILE A 542 -10.23 -32.89 2.64
N ALA A 543 -9.91 -31.86 1.87
CA ALA A 543 -8.97 -30.81 2.25
C ALA A 543 -9.56 -29.44 1.90
N ILE A 544 -9.61 -28.54 2.88
CA ILE A 544 -10.08 -27.17 2.69
C ILE A 544 -9.03 -26.23 3.29
N LYS A 545 -8.48 -25.33 2.48
CA LYS A 545 -7.54 -24.31 2.94
C LYS A 545 -8.32 -23.08 3.38
N ILE A 546 -7.98 -22.56 4.55
CA ILE A 546 -8.45 -21.29 5.08
C ILE A 546 -7.23 -20.41 5.31
N ALA A 547 -7.30 -19.13 4.95
CA ALA A 547 -6.24 -18.15 5.10
C ALA A 547 -6.81 -16.84 5.67
N PRO A 548 -6.68 -16.59 6.98
CA PRO A 548 -6.98 -15.29 7.58
C PRO A 548 -5.99 -14.23 7.09
N ASP A 549 -6.44 -12.97 7.05
CA ASP A 549 -5.54 -11.85 6.82
C ASP A 549 -4.70 -11.54 8.08
N PRO A 550 -3.52 -10.90 7.94
CA PRO A 550 -2.61 -10.68 9.07
C PRO A 550 -3.27 -9.91 10.24
N ASN A 551 -3.30 -10.55 11.42
CA ASN A 551 -3.97 -10.09 12.65
C ASN A 551 -5.50 -10.15 12.64
N GLU A 552 -6.10 -10.88 11.71
CA GLU A 552 -7.54 -11.03 11.57
C GLU A 552 -7.94 -12.50 11.75
N PRO A 553 -7.95 -13.01 13.00
CA PRO A 553 -8.14 -14.43 13.25
C PRO A 553 -9.49 -14.95 12.76
N VAL A 554 -9.50 -16.22 12.38
CA VAL A 554 -10.69 -16.94 11.89
C VAL A 554 -10.77 -18.33 12.52
N SER A 555 -11.99 -18.73 12.87
CA SER A 555 -12.33 -20.11 13.23
C SER A 555 -13.09 -20.78 12.10
N ALA A 556 -12.78 -22.04 11.81
CA ALA A 556 -13.47 -22.82 10.80
C ALA A 556 -13.72 -24.27 11.26
N ALA A 557 -14.84 -24.84 10.84
CA ALA A 557 -15.26 -26.19 11.16
C ALA A 557 -15.75 -26.94 9.91
N LEU A 558 -15.27 -28.16 9.73
CA LEU A 558 -15.74 -29.10 8.72
C LEU A 558 -16.79 -30.02 9.35
N ILE A 559 -17.97 -30.05 8.74
CA ILE A 559 -19.15 -30.74 9.25
C ILE A 559 -19.58 -31.81 8.23
N ASP A 560 -19.77 -33.03 8.72
CA ASP A 560 -20.20 -34.18 7.92
C ASP A 560 -21.70 -34.15 7.57
N PRO A 561 -22.20 -35.06 6.71
CA PRO A 561 -23.61 -35.09 6.32
C PRO A 561 -24.59 -35.36 7.45
N ALA A 562 -24.11 -35.90 8.58
CA ALA A 562 -24.92 -36.12 9.78
C ALA A 562 -24.99 -34.87 10.68
N GLY A 563 -24.32 -33.78 10.29
CA GLY A 563 -24.26 -32.53 11.06
C GLY A 563 -23.20 -32.55 12.17
N LYS A 564 -22.29 -33.53 12.17
CA LYS A 564 -21.22 -33.63 13.17
C LYS A 564 -19.97 -32.89 12.69
N THR A 565 -19.42 -32.04 13.55
CA THR A 565 -18.09 -31.46 13.33
C THR A 565 -17.02 -32.55 13.41
N VAL A 566 -16.32 -32.79 12.30
CA VAL A 566 -15.25 -33.80 12.22
C VAL A 566 -13.84 -33.21 12.33
N HIS A 567 -13.70 -31.91 12.07
CA HIS A 567 -12.46 -31.16 12.27
C HIS A 567 -12.83 -29.69 12.50
N ALA A 568 -12.24 -29.05 13.50
CA ALA A 568 -12.32 -27.60 13.66
C ALA A 568 -10.99 -27.03 14.12
N ILE A 569 -10.71 -25.80 13.69
CA ILE A 569 -9.60 -24.96 14.16
C ILE A 569 -10.20 -23.63 14.57
N ALA A 570 -9.81 -23.12 15.74
CA ALA A 570 -10.32 -21.89 16.31
C ALA A 570 -9.25 -20.80 16.36
N ASP A 571 -9.66 -19.55 16.16
CA ASP A 571 -8.86 -18.32 16.30
C ASP A 571 -7.48 -18.39 15.62
N ALA A 572 -7.42 -19.01 14.46
CA ALA A 572 -6.18 -19.14 13.71
C ALA A 572 -5.77 -17.79 13.13
N THR A 573 -4.49 -17.46 13.25
CA THR A 573 -3.86 -16.24 12.69
C THR A 573 -2.94 -16.53 11.51
N ASN A 574 -2.77 -17.81 11.19
CA ASN A 574 -2.03 -18.32 10.05
C ASN A 574 -2.98 -19.10 9.15
N ALA A 575 -2.63 -19.25 7.88
CA ALA A 575 -3.33 -20.20 7.01
C ALA A 575 -3.23 -21.63 7.56
N PHE A 576 -4.27 -22.42 7.33
CA PHE A 576 -4.36 -23.81 7.77
C PHE A 576 -5.22 -24.64 6.82
N ILE A 577 -5.17 -25.97 6.97
CA ILE A 577 -6.00 -26.90 6.20
C ILE A 577 -6.85 -27.73 7.16
N LEU A 578 -8.16 -27.71 6.99
CA LEU A 578 -9.04 -28.72 7.56
C LEU A 578 -8.94 -29.98 6.71
N LYS A 579 -8.43 -31.07 7.30
CA LYS A 579 -8.26 -32.37 6.66
C LYS A 579 -9.18 -33.42 7.29
N HIS A 580 -9.84 -34.24 6.49
CA HIS A 580 -10.61 -35.38 6.98
C HIS A 580 -10.59 -36.54 5.97
N HIS A 581 -10.51 -37.76 6.48
CA HIS A 581 -10.64 -39.00 5.71
C HIS A 581 -11.97 -39.65 6.04
N ARG A 582 -12.86 -39.83 5.05
CA ARG A 582 -14.10 -40.59 5.24
C ARG A 582 -13.91 -42.06 4.84
N GLU A 583 -14.39 -42.96 5.68
CA GLU A 583 -14.24 -44.41 5.48
C GLU A 583 -15.07 -44.93 4.30
N ASP A 584 -16.35 -44.54 4.25
CA ASP A 584 -17.28 -44.85 3.16
C ASP A 584 -17.26 -43.73 2.12
N ALA A 585 -16.95 -44.10 0.87
CA ALA A 585 -16.99 -43.20 -0.28
C ALA A 585 -17.82 -43.82 -1.43
N ALA A 586 -18.77 -44.71 -1.12
CA ALA A 586 -19.59 -45.37 -2.13
C ALA A 586 -20.61 -44.42 -2.79
N LYS A 587 -20.90 -43.28 -2.17
CA LYS A 587 -21.92 -42.32 -2.61
C LYS A 587 -21.43 -40.88 -2.52
N ASP A 588 -22.10 -40.04 -3.30
CA ASP A 588 -22.01 -38.60 -3.19
C ASP A 588 -22.58 -38.15 -1.84
N GLU A 589 -21.91 -37.21 -1.19
CA GLU A 589 -22.33 -36.65 0.08
C GLU A 589 -22.23 -35.12 0.06
N ILE A 590 -23.19 -34.44 0.68
CA ILE A 590 -23.14 -33.00 0.88
C ILE A 590 -22.55 -32.71 2.25
N TRP A 591 -21.42 -32.01 2.26
CA TRP A 591 -20.69 -31.59 3.45
C TRP A 591 -20.85 -30.08 3.63
N SER A 592 -20.48 -29.57 4.82
CA SER A 592 -20.46 -28.12 5.03
C SER A 592 -19.21 -27.63 5.75
N LEU A 593 -18.80 -26.41 5.37
CA LEU A 593 -17.73 -25.62 5.96
C LEU A 593 -18.38 -24.45 6.71
N ALA A 594 -18.25 -24.43 8.03
CA ALA A 594 -18.76 -23.38 8.88
C ALA A 594 -17.64 -22.45 9.36
N PHE A 595 -17.98 -21.17 9.57
CA PHE A 595 -17.08 -20.16 10.14
C PHE A 595 -17.65 -19.59 11.44
N PRO A 596 -17.41 -20.23 12.61
CA PRO A 596 -17.98 -19.79 13.90
C PRO A 596 -17.50 -18.42 14.38
N SER A 597 -16.31 -17.99 13.96
CA SER A 597 -15.80 -16.64 14.26
C SER A 597 -14.89 -16.17 13.13
N ALA A 598 -14.93 -14.87 12.85
CA ALA A 598 -14.02 -14.20 11.93
C ALA A 598 -13.90 -12.73 12.36
N LEU A 599 -12.67 -12.23 12.53
CA LEU A 599 -12.50 -10.83 12.92
C LEU A 599 -12.88 -9.88 11.77
N GLU A 600 -12.29 -10.08 10.59
CA GLU A 600 -12.49 -9.20 9.44
C GLU A 600 -12.31 -9.93 8.11
N ASP A 601 -11.15 -9.83 7.46
CA ASP A 601 -10.85 -10.42 6.16
C ASP A 601 -10.25 -11.83 6.33
N TYR A 602 -10.77 -12.76 5.53
CA TYR A 602 -10.20 -14.09 5.39
C TYR A 602 -10.56 -14.67 4.01
N SER A 603 -9.91 -15.76 3.64
CA SER A 603 -10.25 -16.49 2.43
C SER A 603 -10.27 -17.99 2.64
N PHE A 604 -10.93 -18.71 1.74
CA PHE A 604 -10.92 -20.16 1.74
C PHE A 604 -10.96 -20.71 0.31
N ARG A 605 -10.55 -21.98 0.16
CA ARG A 605 -10.70 -22.74 -1.09
C ARG A 605 -10.72 -24.25 -0.86
N LEU A 606 -11.43 -24.98 -1.72
CA LEU A 606 -11.45 -26.44 -1.71
C LEU A 606 -10.21 -27.02 -2.39
N GLY A 607 -9.72 -28.15 -1.87
CA GLY A 607 -8.56 -28.87 -2.39
C GLY A 607 -8.95 -30.00 -3.32
N ALA A 608 -8.13 -30.27 -4.34
CA ALA A 608 -8.30 -31.43 -5.20
C ALA A 608 -8.34 -32.73 -4.36
N PRO A 609 -9.18 -33.72 -4.72
CA PRO A 609 -9.99 -33.81 -5.94
C PRO A 609 -11.42 -33.24 -5.81
N LEU A 610 -11.74 -32.48 -4.77
CA LEU A 610 -13.07 -31.88 -4.62
C LEU A 610 -13.34 -30.92 -5.79
N PRO A 611 -14.53 -30.97 -6.43
CA PRO A 611 -14.94 -29.92 -7.35
C PRO A 611 -14.89 -28.58 -6.61
N PRO A 612 -14.30 -27.51 -7.19
CA PRO A 612 -14.12 -26.23 -6.51
C PRO A 612 -15.43 -25.43 -6.46
N LEU A 613 -16.52 -26.04 -5.99
CA LEU A 613 -17.88 -25.51 -5.98
C LEU A 613 -18.40 -25.50 -4.55
N VAL A 614 -18.76 -24.31 -4.06
CA VAL A 614 -19.47 -24.18 -2.80
C VAL A 614 -20.75 -23.38 -2.99
N ALA A 615 -21.82 -23.73 -2.29
CA ALA A 615 -23.07 -22.98 -2.31
C ALA A 615 -23.45 -22.51 -0.91
N THR A 616 -24.32 -21.51 -0.85
CA THR A 616 -24.83 -20.93 0.39
C THR A 616 -25.94 -21.76 1.03
N ALA A 617 -26.49 -22.72 0.27
CA ALA A 617 -27.49 -23.69 0.71
C ALA A 617 -27.30 -25.00 -0.08
N PRO A 618 -27.62 -26.18 0.49
CA PRO A 618 -27.48 -27.45 -0.21
C PRO A 618 -28.39 -27.54 -1.45
N GLU A 619 -29.57 -26.92 -1.42
CA GLU A 619 -30.51 -26.89 -2.55
C GLU A 619 -29.99 -26.12 -3.75
N ASN A 620 -29.08 -25.18 -3.52
CA ASN A 620 -28.53 -24.32 -4.57
C ASN A 620 -27.39 -25.00 -5.32
N LEU A 621 -26.81 -26.11 -4.85
CA LEU A 621 -25.55 -26.64 -5.38
C LEU A 621 -25.56 -26.84 -6.90
N LEU A 622 -24.48 -26.37 -7.55
CA LEU A 622 -24.02 -26.93 -8.81
C LEU A 622 -23.20 -28.19 -8.53
N ILE A 623 -23.52 -29.26 -9.25
CA ILE A 623 -22.80 -30.54 -9.18
C ILE A 623 -22.20 -30.86 -10.55
N VAL A 624 -21.08 -31.57 -10.54
CA VAL A 624 -20.48 -32.13 -11.77
C VAL A 624 -21.30 -33.35 -12.17
N ASN A 625 -21.90 -33.32 -13.35
CA ASN A 625 -22.54 -34.50 -13.90
C ASN A 625 -21.44 -35.53 -14.26
N PRO A 626 -21.49 -36.77 -13.74
CA PRO A 626 -20.49 -37.80 -14.03
C PRO A 626 -20.35 -38.13 -15.52
#